data_AF-A0A382V193-F1
#
_entry.id   AF-A0A382V193-F1
#
_cell.length_a   1.000
_cell.length_b   1.000
_cell.length_c   1.000
_cell.angle_alpha   90.00
_cell.angle_beta   90.00
_cell.angle_gamma   90.00
#
_symmetry.space_group_name_H-M   'P 1'
#
loop_
_entity.id
_entity.type
_entity.pdbx_description
1 polymer ?
#
loop_
_entity_poly.entity_id
_entity_poly.type
_entity_poly.pdbx_seq_one_letter_code
_entity_poly.pdbx_strand_id
1 'polypeptide(L)'
;MDFGVSFGLQNMYFSEYLKARGSNTLIDLIELGMIPKMGGLYRLDYAKHVGLEDDGEKQIDAVLLTHAHVDHCGYIKYLRPDIPIYCSEESRLIMKNFDDTGKDEQYLNATEKFQLKEGKSGKTKGEMVKETGQKIERKIVTFESNKKFSIDSIEVEPLPVDHSITGVHGFILNTSSGSVANTADLRFHGRRPGETEKFVEKCSEASLDLLLCEGTRIDASSSKTEFDVEKEVTD
;
A
#
# COMPACT_ATOMS: atom_id res chain seq x y z
N MET A 1 2.07 -2.18 7.29
CA MET A 1 2.32 -3.02 6.11
C MET A 1 1.15 -2.80 5.18
N ASP A 2 1.43 -2.62 3.89
CA ASP A 2 0.47 -2.20 2.87
C ASP A 2 -0.24 -0.87 3.19
N PHE A 3 -0.85 -0.27 2.16
CA PHE A 3 -1.68 0.91 2.29
C PHE A 3 -2.59 1.06 1.05
N GLY A 4 -3.58 0.17 0.94
CA GLY A 4 -4.47 0.12 -0.21
C GLY A 4 -5.95 0.20 0.11
N VAL A 5 -6.74 -0.01 -0.93
CA VAL A 5 -8.19 0.23 -0.94
C VAL A 5 -8.96 -0.93 -0.32
N SER A 6 -9.81 -0.64 0.66
CA SER A 6 -10.84 -1.62 1.06
C SER A 6 -12.02 -1.57 0.08
N PHE A 7 -12.07 -2.48 -0.89
CA PHE A 7 -13.16 -2.53 -1.88
C PHE A 7 -14.52 -2.76 -1.23
N GLY A 8 -14.59 -3.56 -0.17
CA GLY A 8 -15.84 -3.79 0.58
C GLY A 8 -16.39 -2.49 1.17
N LEU A 9 -15.56 -1.72 1.88
CA LEU A 9 -15.95 -0.42 2.40
C LEU A 9 -16.26 0.57 1.27
N GLN A 10 -15.44 0.59 0.22
CA GLN A 10 -15.62 1.50 -0.90
C GLN A 10 -16.98 1.30 -1.59
N ASN A 11 -17.38 0.05 -1.82
CA ASN A 11 -18.65 -0.31 -2.48
C ASN A 11 -19.89 0.01 -1.62
N MET A 12 -19.75 0.22 -0.31
CA MET A 12 -20.88 0.67 0.53
C MET A 12 -21.23 2.14 0.31
N TYR A 13 -20.24 2.99 -0.01
CA TYR A 13 -20.41 4.44 -0.01
C TYR A 13 -20.22 5.08 -1.39
N PHE A 14 -19.49 4.41 -2.29
CA PHE A 14 -19.14 4.92 -3.60
C PHE A 14 -19.61 3.99 -4.71
N SER A 15 -19.86 4.58 -5.88
CA SER A 15 -20.23 3.90 -7.11
C SER A 15 -19.61 4.63 -8.30
N GLU A 16 -19.89 4.17 -9.52
CA GLU A 16 -19.36 4.79 -10.74
C GLU A 16 -19.58 6.32 -10.79
N TYR A 17 -20.76 6.77 -10.36
CA TYR A 17 -21.16 8.19 -10.38
C TYR A 17 -21.11 8.87 -9.01
N LEU A 18 -20.90 8.11 -7.92
CA LEU A 18 -20.77 8.65 -6.57
C LEU A 18 -19.36 8.40 -6.06
N LYS A 19 -18.50 9.42 -6.14
CA LYS A 19 -17.10 9.35 -5.73
C LYS A 19 -16.82 10.29 -4.56
N ALA A 20 -15.73 10.01 -3.84
CA ALA A 20 -15.20 10.94 -2.85
C ALA A 20 -15.01 12.33 -3.48
N ARG A 21 -15.26 13.38 -2.70
CA ARG A 21 -15.23 14.75 -3.22
C ARG A 21 -13.79 15.11 -3.53
N GLY A 22 -13.51 15.57 -4.75
CA GLY A 22 -12.13 15.71 -5.23
C GLY A 22 -11.22 16.57 -4.35
N SER A 23 -11.74 17.64 -3.72
CA SER A 23 -10.95 18.46 -2.78
C SER A 23 -10.92 17.89 -1.36
N ASN A 24 -11.98 17.20 -0.93
CA ASN A 24 -12.15 16.69 0.43
C ASN A 24 -11.92 15.18 0.53
N THR A 25 -11.19 14.59 -0.43
CA THR A 25 -11.11 13.13 -0.51
C THR A 25 -10.47 12.52 0.74
N LEU A 26 -9.43 13.14 1.30
CA LEU A 26 -8.78 12.61 2.49
C LEU A 26 -9.73 12.52 3.68
N ILE A 27 -10.50 13.59 3.96
CA ILE A 27 -11.45 13.59 5.08
C ILE A 27 -12.62 12.65 4.84
N ASP A 28 -13.11 12.53 3.59
CA ASP A 28 -14.16 11.57 3.25
C ASP A 28 -13.70 10.14 3.54
N LEU A 29 -12.46 9.78 3.17
CA LEU A 29 -11.91 8.45 3.44
C LEU A 29 -11.72 8.20 4.94
N ILE A 30 -11.31 9.21 5.72
CA ILE A 30 -11.15 9.11 7.17
C ILE A 30 -12.50 8.92 7.87
N GLU A 31 -13.48 9.77 7.58
CA GLU A 31 -14.80 9.75 8.24
C GLU A 31 -15.60 8.50 7.89
N LEU A 32 -15.38 7.91 6.70
CA LEU A 32 -15.97 6.64 6.30
C LEU A 32 -15.19 5.41 6.79
N GLY A 33 -14.12 5.62 7.57
CA GLY A 33 -13.31 4.54 8.15
C GLY A 33 -12.48 3.74 7.13
N MET A 34 -12.27 4.27 5.93
CA MET A 34 -11.48 3.61 4.88
C MET A 34 -9.97 3.70 5.13
N ILE A 35 -9.54 4.76 5.82
CA ILE A 35 -8.15 4.99 6.23
C ILE A 35 -8.13 5.52 7.68
N PRO A 36 -7.07 5.28 8.45
CA PRO A 36 -7.03 5.66 9.86
C PRO A 36 -6.95 7.18 10.06
N LYS A 37 -7.61 7.71 11.08
CA LYS A 37 -7.42 9.11 11.51
C LYS A 37 -6.10 9.25 12.27
N MET A 38 -5.01 9.50 11.55
CA MET A 38 -3.65 9.57 12.11
C MET A 38 -2.88 10.73 11.50
N GLY A 39 -2.55 11.74 12.30
CA GLY A 39 -1.61 12.80 11.93
C GLY A 39 -0.22 12.21 11.62
N GLY A 40 0.62 12.91 10.88
CA GLY A 40 1.98 12.48 10.56
C GLY A 40 2.11 11.33 9.55
N LEU A 41 0.99 10.72 9.14
CA LEU A 41 0.93 9.66 8.12
C LEU A 41 0.70 10.22 6.71
N TYR A 42 -0.16 11.23 6.61
CA TYR A 42 -0.62 11.77 5.34
C TYR A 42 0.22 12.95 4.86
N ARG A 43 0.11 13.25 3.58
CA ARG A 43 0.75 14.44 3.02
C ARG A 43 0.25 15.71 3.72
N LEU A 44 1.19 16.58 4.05
CA LEU A 44 0.93 17.81 4.80
C LEU A 44 -0.03 18.77 4.06
N ASP A 45 -0.03 18.77 2.73
CA ASP A 45 -0.94 19.60 1.94
C ASP A 45 -2.41 19.19 2.14
N TYR A 46 -2.68 17.89 2.12
CA TYR A 46 -4.02 17.37 2.42
C TYR A 46 -4.37 17.50 3.90
N ALA A 47 -3.45 17.14 4.82
CA ALA A 47 -3.70 17.21 6.26
C ALA A 47 -4.09 18.63 6.69
N LYS A 48 -3.33 19.64 6.24
CA LYS A 48 -3.64 21.06 6.49
C LYS A 48 -4.95 21.49 5.82
N HIS A 49 -5.22 21.03 4.59
CA HIS A 49 -6.45 21.39 3.88
C HIS A 49 -7.70 20.92 4.60
N VAL A 50 -7.69 19.71 5.16
CA VAL A 50 -8.85 19.12 5.83
C VAL A 50 -8.89 19.39 7.34
N GLY A 51 -7.91 20.12 7.89
CA GLY A 51 -7.81 20.39 9.33
C GLY A 51 -7.53 19.15 10.17
N LEU A 52 -6.79 18.17 9.64
CA LEU A 52 -6.29 17.04 10.42
C LEU A 52 -5.19 17.54 11.36
N GLU A 53 -5.30 17.20 12.65
CA GLU A 53 -4.25 17.48 13.63
C GLU A 53 -2.97 16.71 13.27
N ASP A 54 -1.88 17.45 13.07
CA ASP A 54 -0.60 16.95 12.58
C ASP A 54 0.51 17.85 13.15
N ASP A 55 1.46 17.26 13.86
CA ASP A 55 2.60 17.97 14.49
C ASP A 55 3.78 18.16 13.52
N GLY A 56 3.66 17.67 12.28
CA GLY A 56 4.69 17.68 11.25
C GLY A 56 5.64 16.48 11.33
N GLU A 57 5.62 15.74 12.42
CA GLU A 57 6.50 14.59 12.64
C GLU A 57 5.90 13.31 12.05
N LYS A 58 6.77 12.37 11.67
CA LYS A 58 6.32 11.08 11.14
C LYS A 58 5.81 10.22 12.29
N GLN A 59 4.61 9.66 12.14
CA GLN A 59 4.10 8.66 13.09
C GLN A 59 4.60 7.24 12.79
N ILE A 60 5.08 6.99 11.56
CA ILE A 60 5.66 5.70 11.17
C ILE A 60 6.98 5.90 10.43
N ASP A 61 7.91 4.97 10.60
CA ASP A 61 9.23 5.04 9.98
C ASP A 61 9.25 4.58 8.54
N ALA A 62 8.37 3.64 8.17
CA ALA A 62 8.31 3.05 6.83
C ALA A 62 6.96 2.36 6.55
N VAL A 63 6.66 2.18 5.27
CA VAL A 63 5.66 1.23 4.78
C VAL A 63 6.37 0.07 4.12
N LEU A 64 6.06 -1.15 4.56
CA LEU A 64 6.45 -2.38 3.86
C LEU A 64 5.28 -2.83 2.99
N LEU A 65 5.48 -2.90 1.68
CA LEU A 65 4.46 -3.28 0.69
C LEU A 65 4.69 -4.73 0.23
N THR A 66 3.67 -5.56 0.41
CA THR A 66 3.66 -6.98 0.01
C THR A 66 3.62 -7.15 -1.51
N HIS A 67 2.72 -6.43 -2.17
CA HIS A 67 2.55 -6.44 -3.62
C HIS A 67 1.73 -5.26 -4.15
N ALA A 68 1.72 -5.08 -5.48
CA ALA A 68 1.10 -3.93 -6.15
C ALA A 68 -0.32 -4.19 -6.67
N HIS A 69 -1.16 -4.95 -5.96
CA HIS A 69 -2.60 -4.86 -6.15
C HIS A 69 -3.15 -3.58 -5.51
N VAL A 70 -4.25 -3.04 -6.06
CA VAL A 70 -4.80 -1.72 -5.65
C VAL A 70 -5.35 -1.74 -4.22
N ASP A 71 -5.85 -2.88 -3.74
CA ASP A 71 -6.23 -3.11 -2.34
C ASP A 71 -5.04 -3.13 -1.37
N HIS A 72 -3.80 -3.24 -1.88
CA HIS A 72 -2.57 -3.17 -1.07
C HIS A 72 -1.79 -1.87 -1.27
N CYS A 73 -1.90 -1.19 -2.42
CA CYS A 73 -1.11 0.01 -2.73
C CYS A 73 -1.94 1.27 -3.04
N GLY A 74 -3.24 1.15 -3.30
CA GLY A 74 -4.05 2.21 -3.92
C GLY A 74 -4.21 3.51 -3.12
N TYR A 75 -3.94 3.50 -1.82
CA TYR A 75 -3.97 4.69 -0.97
C TYR A 75 -2.57 5.28 -0.69
N ILE A 76 -1.49 4.68 -1.20
CA ILE A 76 -0.12 5.21 -1.07
C ILE A 76 -0.04 6.69 -1.50
N LYS A 77 -0.82 7.10 -2.50
CA LYS A 77 -0.88 8.48 -2.99
C LYS A 77 -1.21 9.53 -1.91
N TYR A 78 -1.84 9.13 -0.80
CA TYR A 78 -2.15 10.00 0.33
C TYR A 78 -1.05 10.07 1.39
N LEU A 79 -0.13 9.11 1.41
CA LEU A 79 0.99 9.09 2.35
C LEU A 79 1.99 10.21 2.06
N ARG A 80 2.58 10.78 3.11
CA ARG A 80 3.67 11.75 2.97
C ARG A 80 4.86 11.14 2.19
N PRO A 81 5.50 11.90 1.27
CA PRO A 81 6.48 11.34 0.33
C PRO A 81 7.83 10.95 0.96
N ASP A 82 8.10 11.41 2.18
CA ASP A 82 9.31 11.16 2.96
C ASP A 82 9.20 9.95 3.91
N ILE A 83 8.03 9.31 4.02
CA ILE A 83 7.93 7.94 4.55
C ILE A 83 8.45 6.98 3.47
N PRO A 84 9.54 6.24 3.72
CA PRO A 84 10.05 5.25 2.79
C PRO A 84 9.06 4.11 2.57
N ILE A 85 8.91 3.70 1.31
CA ILE A 85 8.13 2.53 0.91
C ILE A 85 9.11 1.44 0.48
N TYR A 86 9.15 0.35 1.24
CA TYR A 86 9.92 -0.85 0.94
C TYR A 86 9.06 -1.80 0.11
N CYS A 87 9.53 -2.18 -1.08
CA CYS A 87 8.79 -3.06 -1.98
C CYS A 87 9.74 -3.89 -2.87
N SER A 88 9.19 -4.89 -3.55
CA SER A 88 9.92 -5.60 -4.61
C SER A 88 10.13 -4.71 -5.84
N GLU A 89 11.16 -4.98 -6.64
CA GLU A 89 11.40 -4.25 -7.90
C GLU A 89 10.21 -4.38 -8.85
N GLU A 90 9.57 -5.55 -8.90
CA GLU A 90 8.39 -5.79 -9.71
C GLU A 90 7.20 -4.93 -9.26
N SER A 91 6.95 -4.83 -7.95
CA SER A 91 5.91 -3.95 -7.41
C SER A 91 6.19 -2.49 -7.74
N ARG A 92 7.45 -2.05 -7.65
CA ARG A 92 7.86 -0.71 -8.06
C ARG A 92 7.57 -0.45 -9.54
N LEU A 93 7.87 -1.42 -10.42
CA LEU A 93 7.62 -1.30 -11.85
C LEU A 93 6.11 -1.28 -12.18
N ILE A 94 5.29 -2.06 -11.48
CA ILE A 94 3.83 -2.03 -11.62
C ILE A 94 3.29 -0.66 -11.18
N MET A 95 3.71 -0.17 -10.01
CA MET A 95 3.34 1.17 -9.54
C MET A 95 3.79 2.28 -10.51
N LYS A 96 4.97 2.12 -11.12
CA LYS A 96 5.46 3.06 -12.15
C LYS A 96 4.57 3.02 -13.39
N ASN A 97 4.13 1.84 -13.80
CA ASN A 97 3.20 1.71 -14.90
C ASN A 97 1.87 2.43 -14.61
N PHE A 98 1.34 2.33 -13.37
CA PHE A 98 0.17 3.11 -12.96
C PHE A 98 0.41 4.62 -13.04
N ASP A 99 1.58 5.11 -12.60
CA ASP A 99 1.94 6.54 -12.73
C ASP A 99 2.07 6.99 -14.19
N ASP A 100 2.63 6.14 -15.07
CA ASP A 100 2.89 6.49 -16.47
C ASP A 100 1.63 6.44 -17.35
N THR A 101 0.69 5.54 -17.03
CA THR A 101 -0.50 5.26 -17.85
C THR A 101 -1.80 5.80 -17.25
N GLY A 102 -1.84 5.96 -15.93
CA GLY A 102 -2.98 6.44 -15.18
C GLY A 102 -3.12 7.95 -15.23
N LYS A 103 -4.33 8.43 -14.92
CA LYS A 103 -4.61 9.86 -14.77
C LYS A 103 -4.54 10.23 -13.29
N ASP A 104 -3.66 11.16 -12.95
CA ASP A 104 -3.47 11.68 -11.58
C ASP A 104 -2.99 10.64 -10.53
N GLU A 105 -2.47 9.49 -10.97
CA GLU A 105 -1.82 8.51 -10.09
C GLU A 105 -0.48 9.04 -9.56
N GLN A 106 -0.15 8.65 -8.33
CA GLN A 106 0.90 9.27 -7.51
C GLN A 106 1.59 8.26 -6.57
N TYR A 107 2.02 7.12 -7.14
CA TYR A 107 2.66 6.03 -6.41
C TYR A 107 4.16 6.24 -6.19
N LEU A 108 4.91 6.71 -7.20
CA LEU A 108 6.35 7.01 -7.08
C LEU A 108 6.61 8.50 -6.88
N ASN A 109 5.62 9.34 -7.17
CA ASN A 109 5.72 10.78 -7.03
C ASN A 109 4.48 11.34 -6.35
N ALA A 110 4.63 12.43 -5.61
CA ALA A 110 3.54 13.20 -5.05
C ALA A 110 3.60 14.63 -5.60
N THR A 111 2.52 15.10 -6.21
CA THR A 111 2.35 16.49 -6.63
C THR A 111 1.43 17.19 -5.66
N GLU A 112 1.92 18.21 -4.96
CA GLU A 112 1.12 19.02 -4.04
C GLU A 112 -0.13 19.56 -4.73
N LYS A 113 -1.29 19.43 -4.06
CA LYS A 113 -2.59 19.87 -4.60
C LYS A 113 -3.18 21.07 -3.87
N PHE A 114 -2.72 21.34 -2.65
CA PHE A 114 -3.24 22.44 -1.85
C PHE A 114 -2.09 23.29 -1.29
N GLN A 115 -2.20 24.59 -1.47
CA GLN A 115 -1.19 25.54 -1.01
C GLN A 115 -1.87 26.70 -0.29
N LEU A 116 -1.17 27.27 0.69
CA LEU A 116 -1.64 28.46 1.40
C LEU A 116 -1.42 29.67 0.49
N LYS A 117 -2.49 30.43 0.21
CA LYS A 117 -2.36 31.62 -0.64
C LYS A 117 -1.83 32.81 0.17
N GLU A 118 -0.53 33.07 0.04
CA GLU A 118 0.11 34.27 0.57
C GLU A 118 -0.04 35.46 -0.39
N GLY A 119 -0.92 36.40 -0.07
CA GLY A 119 -1.15 37.60 -0.88
C GLY A 119 -1.45 38.84 -0.03
N LYS A 120 -1.09 40.02 -0.54
CA LYS A 120 -1.27 41.30 0.19
C LYS A 120 -2.73 41.81 0.21
N SER A 121 -3.59 41.37 -0.72
CA SER A 121 -5.01 41.76 -0.78
C SER A 121 -5.86 40.80 -1.63
N GLY A 122 -6.95 40.27 -1.08
CA GLY A 122 -7.92 39.40 -1.76
C GLY A 122 -8.83 38.66 -0.77
N LYS A 123 -10.04 38.26 -1.21
CA LYS A 123 -11.03 37.55 -0.35
C LYS A 123 -10.57 36.17 0.13
N THR A 124 -9.58 35.55 -0.52
CA THR A 124 -9.08 34.19 -0.23
C THR A 124 -7.69 34.20 0.43
N LYS A 125 -7.32 35.30 1.08
CA LYS A 125 -6.03 35.46 1.76
C LYS A 125 -5.99 34.57 3.01
N GLY A 126 -4.93 33.75 3.15
CA GLY A 126 -4.77 32.85 4.29
C GLY A 126 -5.64 31.59 4.21
N GLU A 127 -6.31 31.36 3.07
CA GLU A 127 -7.05 30.13 2.82
C GLU A 127 -6.20 29.14 2.02
N MET A 128 -6.46 27.85 2.21
CA MET A 128 -5.91 26.78 1.37
C MET A 128 -6.62 26.79 0.02
N VAL A 129 -5.87 26.97 -1.06
CA VAL A 129 -6.38 26.94 -2.43
C VAL A 129 -5.88 25.70 -3.15
N LYS A 130 -6.72 25.18 -4.06
CA LYS A 130 -6.32 24.08 -4.94
C LYS A 130 -5.45 24.63 -6.06
N GLU A 131 -4.17 24.32 -6.02
CA GLU A 131 -3.17 24.77 -6.99
C GLU A 131 -2.15 23.65 -7.18
N THR A 132 -1.77 23.38 -8.44
CA THR A 132 -0.80 22.33 -8.75
C THR A 132 0.58 22.82 -8.34
N GLY A 133 1.10 22.22 -7.28
CA GLY A 133 2.39 22.57 -6.72
C GLY A 133 3.55 21.71 -7.25
N GLN A 134 4.59 21.63 -6.43
CA GLN A 134 5.80 20.90 -6.77
C GLN A 134 5.55 19.39 -6.87
N LYS A 135 6.18 18.76 -7.87
CA LYS A 135 6.30 17.30 -7.94
C LYS A 135 7.47 16.87 -7.07
N ILE A 136 7.19 16.02 -6.09
CA ILE A 136 8.12 15.50 -5.10
C ILE A 136 8.28 14.00 -5.37
N GLU A 137 9.51 13.53 -5.53
CA GLU A 137 9.79 12.10 -5.65
C GLU A 137 9.62 11.42 -4.29
N ARG A 138 8.94 10.26 -4.26
CA ARG A 138 8.78 9.47 -3.03
C ARG A 138 10.02 8.64 -2.78
N LYS A 139 10.35 8.45 -1.51
CA LYS A 139 11.43 7.53 -1.12
C LYS A 139 10.98 6.08 -1.31
N ILE A 140 11.27 5.49 -2.47
CA ILE A 140 11.07 4.06 -2.72
C ILE A 140 12.38 3.31 -2.47
N VAL A 141 12.33 2.25 -1.68
CA VAL A 141 13.47 1.37 -1.40
C VAL A 141 13.11 -0.03 -1.88
N THR A 142 13.89 -0.59 -2.79
CA THR A 142 13.65 -1.97 -3.26
C THR A 142 14.46 -2.97 -2.47
N PHE A 143 13.85 -4.12 -2.17
CA PHE A 143 14.53 -5.25 -1.56
C PHE A 143 14.74 -6.38 -2.57
N GLU A 144 15.72 -7.23 -2.29
CA GLU A 144 15.98 -8.45 -3.05
C GLU A 144 15.29 -9.64 -2.36
N SER A 145 14.64 -10.52 -3.13
CA SER A 145 13.99 -11.71 -2.60
C SER A 145 14.96 -12.61 -1.83
N ASN A 146 14.51 -13.15 -0.69
CA ASN A 146 15.28 -14.00 0.23
C ASN A 146 16.49 -13.32 0.88
N LYS A 147 16.66 -12.01 0.70
CA LYS A 147 17.77 -11.25 1.30
C LYS A 147 17.24 -10.40 2.44
N LYS A 148 17.69 -10.73 3.65
CA LYS A 148 17.36 -9.97 4.85
C LYS A 148 17.84 -8.54 4.76
N PHE A 149 17.05 -7.63 5.31
CA PHE A 149 17.40 -6.23 5.50
C PHE A 149 16.83 -5.73 6.83
N SER A 150 17.14 -4.50 7.22
CA SER A 150 16.62 -3.91 8.45
C SER A 150 15.86 -2.62 8.18
N ILE A 151 14.76 -2.44 8.91
CA ILE A 151 14.06 -1.17 9.07
C ILE A 151 14.20 -0.78 10.53
N ASP A 152 15.08 0.18 10.81
CA ASP A 152 15.51 0.51 12.17
C ASP A 152 15.96 -0.75 12.93
N SER A 153 15.28 -1.13 14.00
CA SER A 153 15.59 -2.26 14.88
C SER A 153 14.89 -3.57 14.47
N ILE A 154 14.15 -3.58 13.36
CA ILE A 154 13.40 -4.74 12.86
C ILE A 154 14.17 -5.38 11.71
N GLU A 155 14.52 -6.66 11.85
CA GLU A 155 15.03 -7.47 10.74
C GLU A 155 13.84 -7.99 9.91
N VAL A 156 13.91 -7.83 8.60
CA VAL A 156 12.88 -8.20 7.63
C VAL A 156 13.46 -9.23 6.67
N GLU A 157 12.81 -10.38 6.55
CA GLU A 157 13.10 -11.41 5.56
C GLU A 157 11.98 -11.46 4.52
N PRO A 158 12.18 -10.92 3.31
CA PRO A 158 11.20 -10.95 2.22
C PRO A 158 11.25 -12.29 1.49
N LEU A 159 10.14 -13.01 1.47
CA LEU A 159 10.05 -14.35 0.87
C LEU A 159 8.97 -14.34 -0.23
N PRO A 160 9.32 -14.69 -1.48
CA PRO A 160 8.34 -14.77 -2.56
C PRO A 160 7.20 -15.74 -2.23
N VAL A 161 5.98 -15.39 -2.64
CA VAL A 161 4.81 -16.27 -2.59
C VAL A 161 4.08 -16.25 -3.93
N ASP A 162 3.41 -17.35 -4.26
CA ASP A 162 2.59 -17.46 -5.46
C ASP A 162 1.32 -16.62 -5.30
N HIS A 163 0.98 -15.87 -6.35
CA HIS A 163 -0.25 -15.08 -6.46
C HIS A 163 -0.55 -14.77 -7.94
N SER A 164 -1.58 -13.96 -8.21
CA SER A 164 -1.99 -13.56 -9.57
C SER A 164 -1.07 -12.55 -10.26
N ILE A 165 -0.20 -11.85 -9.52
CA ILE A 165 0.80 -10.94 -10.09
C ILE A 165 2.22 -11.33 -9.69
N THR A 166 3.20 -10.75 -10.38
CA THR A 166 4.60 -10.86 -9.96
C THR A 166 4.94 -9.91 -8.81
N GLY A 167 6.01 -10.19 -8.09
CA GLY A 167 6.52 -9.33 -7.02
C GLY A 167 5.87 -9.51 -5.65
N VAL A 168 5.04 -10.55 -5.44
CA VAL A 168 4.36 -10.79 -4.17
C VAL A 168 5.29 -11.45 -3.17
N HIS A 169 5.36 -10.87 -1.97
CA HIS A 169 6.21 -11.35 -0.90
C HIS A 169 5.46 -11.41 0.42
N GLY A 170 5.51 -12.57 1.07
CA GLY A 170 5.34 -12.68 2.51
C GLY A 170 6.58 -12.20 3.24
N PHE A 171 6.45 -11.91 4.53
CA PHE A 171 7.54 -11.40 5.35
C PHE A 171 7.64 -12.15 6.66
N ILE A 172 8.87 -12.48 7.07
CA ILE A 172 9.17 -12.80 8.46
C ILE A 172 9.88 -11.58 9.07
N LEU A 173 9.35 -11.09 10.18
CA LEU A 173 9.79 -9.91 10.90
C LEU A 173 10.34 -10.33 12.26
N ASN A 174 11.61 -10.09 12.52
CA ASN A 174 12.23 -10.36 13.82
C ASN A 174 12.47 -9.04 14.57
N THR A 175 11.96 -8.97 15.80
CA THR A 175 12.17 -7.84 16.71
C THR A 175 12.95 -8.30 17.94
N SER A 176 13.30 -7.36 18.82
CA SER A 176 13.93 -7.69 20.11
C SER A 176 13.03 -8.49 21.06
N SER A 177 11.72 -8.50 20.84
CA SER A 177 10.72 -9.07 21.77
C SER A 177 9.93 -10.24 21.18
N GLY A 178 10.17 -10.58 19.92
CA GLY A 178 9.45 -11.66 19.24
C GLY A 178 9.47 -11.55 17.73
N SER A 179 8.89 -12.56 17.08
CA SER A 179 8.88 -12.75 15.63
C SER A 179 7.47 -12.87 15.08
N VAL A 180 7.19 -12.14 14.01
CA VAL A 180 5.88 -12.13 13.33
C VAL A 180 6.07 -12.50 11.88
N ALA A 181 5.23 -13.37 11.34
CA ALA A 181 5.14 -13.58 9.90
C ALA A 181 3.86 -12.95 9.33
N ASN A 182 3.93 -12.41 8.13
CA ASN A 182 2.78 -11.98 7.33
C ASN A 182 2.82 -12.72 5.99
N THR A 183 1.71 -13.33 5.60
CA THR A 183 1.64 -14.17 4.39
C THR A 183 1.59 -13.38 3.09
N ALA A 184 1.26 -12.09 3.15
CA ALA A 184 0.60 -11.37 2.06
C ALA A 184 -0.66 -12.11 1.58
N ASP A 185 -1.11 -11.80 0.38
CA ASP A 185 -2.00 -12.68 -0.37
C ASP A 185 -1.17 -13.82 -0.96
N LEU A 186 -1.63 -15.06 -0.77
CA LEU A 186 -0.94 -16.22 -1.31
C LEU A 186 -1.91 -17.23 -1.91
N ARG A 187 -1.36 -18.13 -2.72
CA ARG A 187 -2.05 -19.35 -3.19
C ARG A 187 -1.05 -20.48 -3.37
N PHE A 188 -1.56 -21.69 -3.60
CA PHE A 188 -0.76 -22.89 -3.84
C PHE A 188 -1.04 -23.53 -5.20
N HIS A 189 -1.73 -22.81 -6.09
CA HIS A 189 -2.28 -23.36 -7.33
C HIS A 189 -2.13 -22.41 -8.53
N GLY A 190 -1.19 -21.48 -8.45
CA GLY A 190 -0.79 -20.63 -9.56
C GLY A 190 0.38 -21.23 -10.34
N ARG A 191 1.19 -20.35 -10.93
CA ARG A 191 2.34 -20.73 -11.77
C ARG A 191 3.60 -20.99 -10.94
N ARG A 192 3.63 -20.57 -9.68
CA ARG A 192 4.82 -20.66 -8.81
C ARG A 192 4.52 -21.23 -7.41
N PRO A 193 3.72 -22.30 -7.28
CA PRO A 193 3.29 -22.79 -5.97
C PRO A 193 4.46 -23.15 -5.02
N GLY A 194 5.60 -23.57 -5.58
CA GLY A 194 6.81 -23.84 -4.83
C GLY A 194 7.43 -22.63 -4.11
N GLU A 195 7.08 -21.39 -4.48
CA GLU A 195 7.45 -20.19 -3.72
C GLU A 195 6.67 -20.15 -2.40
N THR A 196 5.35 -20.36 -2.45
CA THR A 196 4.51 -20.43 -1.26
C THR A 196 4.88 -21.61 -0.35
N GLU A 197 5.19 -22.77 -0.92
CA GLU A 197 5.66 -23.93 -0.15
C GLU A 197 6.94 -23.63 0.64
N LYS A 198 7.92 -22.97 0.01
CA LYS A 198 9.17 -22.55 0.68
C LYS A 198 8.91 -21.50 1.76
N PHE A 199 8.00 -20.57 1.53
CA PHE A 199 7.60 -19.60 2.55
C PHE A 199 7.00 -20.31 3.78
N VAL A 200 6.14 -21.31 3.58
CA VAL A 200 5.55 -22.11 4.66
C VAL A 200 6.64 -22.90 5.40
N GLU A 201 7.55 -23.54 4.68
CA GLU A 201 8.70 -24.24 5.27
C GLU A 201 9.52 -23.28 6.14
N LYS A 202 9.87 -22.09 5.63
CA LYS A 202 10.57 -21.06 6.39
C LYS A 202 9.80 -20.61 7.64
N CYS A 203 8.50 -20.42 7.54
CA CYS A 203 7.67 -20.07 8.70
C CYS A 203 7.65 -21.19 9.75
N SER A 204 7.70 -22.46 9.34
CA SER A 204 7.74 -23.60 10.25
C SER A 204 9.11 -23.81 10.92
N GLU A 205 10.19 -23.43 10.22
CA GLU A 205 11.55 -23.38 10.77
C GLU A 205 11.72 -22.20 11.73
N ALA A 206 11.03 -21.10 11.47
CA ALA A 206 11.02 -19.92 12.32
C ALA A 206 10.18 -20.19 13.57
N SER A 207 10.75 -19.94 14.75
CA SER A 207 10.00 -19.95 16.01
C SER A 207 9.13 -18.70 16.12
N LEU A 208 8.06 -18.62 15.33
CA LEU A 208 7.18 -17.45 15.22
C LEU A 208 6.26 -17.32 16.45
N ASP A 209 6.10 -16.11 16.96
CA ASP A 209 5.12 -15.79 18.01
C ASP A 209 3.73 -15.52 17.43
N LEU A 210 3.67 -14.97 16.20
CA LEU A 210 2.43 -14.62 15.52
C LEU A 210 2.54 -14.84 14.02
N LEU A 211 1.51 -15.43 13.42
CA LEU A 211 1.31 -15.49 11.97
C LEU A 211 0.05 -14.70 11.59
N LEU A 212 0.24 -13.66 10.79
CA LEU A 212 -0.82 -12.91 10.12
C LEU A 212 -1.05 -13.56 8.75
N CYS A 213 -2.11 -14.36 8.66
CA CYS A 213 -2.47 -15.09 7.45
C CYS A 213 -3.69 -14.47 6.77
N GLU A 214 -3.63 -14.30 5.46
CA GLU A 214 -4.82 -14.00 4.66
C GLU A 214 -5.85 -15.12 4.78
N GLY A 215 -7.13 -14.80 4.57
CA GLY A 215 -8.25 -15.73 4.76
C GLY A 215 -9.38 -15.53 3.77
N THR A 216 -9.09 -14.95 2.60
CA THR A 216 -10.06 -14.53 1.58
C THR A 216 -10.98 -15.67 1.12
N ARG A 217 -10.47 -16.91 1.18
CA ARG A 217 -11.18 -18.11 0.71
C ARG A 217 -11.34 -19.19 1.77
N ILE A 218 -11.42 -18.79 3.05
CA ILE A 218 -11.54 -19.73 4.18
C ILE A 218 -12.79 -20.63 4.10
N ASP A 219 -13.82 -20.20 3.38
CA ASP A 219 -15.09 -20.90 3.17
C ASP A 219 -15.12 -21.77 1.90
N ALA A 220 -14.06 -21.76 1.08
CA ALA A 220 -14.00 -22.49 -0.17
C ALA A 220 -13.13 -23.75 -0.06
N SER A 221 -13.67 -24.91 -0.49
CA SER A 221 -12.96 -26.19 -0.44
C SER A 221 -12.09 -26.49 -1.67
N SER A 222 -12.24 -25.74 -2.76
CA SER A 222 -11.53 -25.98 -4.03
C SER A 222 -11.37 -24.71 -4.86
N SER A 223 -10.33 -24.67 -5.68
CA SER A 223 -10.02 -23.56 -6.58
C SER A 223 -9.77 -24.07 -7.99
N LYS A 224 -10.22 -23.33 -9.01
CA LYS A 224 -9.64 -23.49 -10.34
C LYS A 224 -8.17 -23.09 -10.29
N THR A 225 -7.33 -23.88 -10.94
CA THR A 225 -5.91 -23.57 -11.12
C THR A 225 -5.72 -22.63 -12.30
N GLU A 226 -4.55 -21.98 -12.40
CA GLU A 226 -4.20 -21.20 -13.60
C GLU A 226 -4.16 -22.05 -14.87
N PHE A 227 -3.94 -23.36 -14.74
CA PHE A 227 -3.93 -24.30 -15.87
C PHE A 227 -5.35 -24.66 -16.33
N ASP A 228 -6.31 -24.76 -15.40
CA ASP A 228 -7.72 -24.98 -15.74
C ASP A 228 -8.26 -23.80 -16.55
N VAL A 229 -7.95 -22.58 -16.11
CA VAL A 229 -8.34 -21.35 -16.79
C VAL A 229 -7.69 -21.24 -18.17
N GLU A 230 -6.40 -21.55 -18.29
CA GLU A 230 -5.70 -21.57 -19.59
C GLU A 230 -6.40 -22.50 -20.58
N LYS A 231 -6.70 -23.73 -20.15
CA LYS A 231 -7.35 -24.72 -21.00
C LYS A 231 -8.73 -24.27 -21.47
N GLU A 232 -9.56 -23.74 -20.57
CA GLU A 232 -10.91 -23.27 -20.90
C GLU A 232 -10.92 -22.10 -21.90
N VAL A 233 -9.90 -21.25 -21.89
CA VAL A 233 -9.82 -20.08 -22.81
C VAL A 233 -9.26 -20.46 -24.18
N THR A 234 -8.49 -21.56 -24.26
CA THR A 234 -7.91 -22.05 -25.52
C THR A 234 -8.82 -22.95 -26.34
N ASP A 235 -9.88 -23.49 -25.74
CA ASP A 235 -10.91 -24.32 -26.39
C ASP A 235 -12.01 -23.46 -27.04
#